data_AF-A0AAT9GV14-F1
#
_entry.id   AF-A0AAT9GV14-F1
#
_cell.length_a   1.000
_cell.length_b   1.000
_cell.length_c   1.000
_cell.angle_alpha   90.00
_cell.angle_beta   90.00
_cell.angle_gamma   90.00
#
_symmetry.space_group_name_H-M   'P 1'
#
loop_
_entity.id
_entity.type
_entity.pdbx_description
1 polymer ?
#
loop_
_entity_poly.entity_id
_entity_poly.type
_entity_poly.pdbx_seq_one_letter_code
_entity_poly.pdbx_strand_id
1 'polypeptide(L)'
;MVKYCPRCGYPNPDEANFCGRCGYQFPPMNQPPTMPQEQPYQPPYPQQPYSSQPTYPQQPFPYQPPYPQQPSKKKFSTKAIIGVALAVAVVLVVFLVVLPMLQPKYTLADAASVAHSYYGGNWNTDSSMSYSASYVGHGEYKVTFANGTTTTMNIYQLNNCFSTELSILTGVAPIQYTGGFFYPEYSNSLIPYPPTKVVLEVINETGTNVSIILFGLYWNYTPNYASLAYNITTAFLTNSTYQEQISSMSQLFSKYGIYFNMYNSGGYDYLVMTINNVTFMQQNIDAYTGLNWTAMGGMAGLSQNDIAVVITINLAPTQSQLHTFLSMVINSL
;
A
#
# COMPACT_ATOMS: atom_id res chain seq x y z
N MET A 1 -2.04 -22.79 -22.67
CA MET A 1 -3.28 -22.52 -21.91
C MET A 1 -2.92 -22.48 -20.42
N VAL A 2 -3.66 -21.74 -19.59
CA VAL A 2 -3.34 -21.49 -18.16
C VAL A 2 -4.54 -21.86 -17.29
N LYS A 3 -4.28 -22.48 -16.14
CA LYS A 3 -5.31 -22.84 -15.14
C LYS A 3 -5.11 -22.10 -13.83
N TYR A 4 -6.21 -21.62 -13.28
CA TYR A 4 -6.20 -20.87 -12.03
C TYR A 4 -6.44 -21.82 -10.85
N CYS A 5 -5.64 -21.67 -9.80
CA CYS A 5 -5.81 -22.48 -8.59
C CYS A 5 -7.13 -22.12 -7.90
N PRO A 6 -8.06 -23.07 -7.66
CA PRO A 6 -9.34 -22.79 -7.00
C PRO A 6 -9.16 -22.38 -5.52
N ARG A 7 -7.99 -22.66 -4.93
CA ARG A 7 -7.69 -22.31 -3.54
C ARG A 7 -7.09 -20.91 -3.37
N CYS A 8 -6.32 -20.41 -4.34
CA CYS A 8 -5.56 -19.16 -4.16
C CYS A 8 -5.51 -18.23 -5.38
N GLY A 9 -6.17 -18.57 -6.49
CA GLY A 9 -6.23 -17.75 -7.70
C GLY A 9 -4.92 -17.62 -8.48
N TYR A 10 -3.84 -18.31 -8.09
CA TYR A 10 -2.57 -18.23 -8.80
C TYR A 10 -2.66 -18.91 -10.19
N PRO A 11 -2.15 -18.29 -11.27
CA PRO A 11 -2.09 -18.91 -12.59
C PRO A 11 -0.97 -19.98 -12.63
N ASN A 12 -1.30 -21.18 -13.09
CA ASN A 12 -0.36 -22.29 -13.26
C ASN A 12 -0.38 -22.77 -14.72
N PRO A 13 0.74 -23.35 -15.22
CA PRO A 13 0.74 -24.02 -16.52
C PRO A 13 -0.22 -25.21 -16.49
N ASP A 14 -0.83 -25.54 -17.64
CA ASP A 14 -1.89 -26.55 -17.67
C ASP A 14 -1.44 -27.96 -17.33
N GLU A 15 -0.17 -28.27 -17.54
CA GLU A 15 0.44 -29.55 -17.14
C GLU A 15 0.80 -29.61 -15.64
N ALA A 16 0.52 -28.55 -14.87
CA ALA A 16 0.85 -28.52 -13.45
C ALA A 16 0.01 -29.54 -12.66
N ASN A 17 0.66 -30.48 -11.98
CA ASN A 17 -0.02 -31.41 -11.06
C ASN A 17 -0.32 -30.74 -9.69
N PHE A 18 0.42 -29.70 -9.34
CA PHE A 18 0.28 -28.96 -8.09
C PHE A 18 0.37 -27.45 -8.32
N CYS A 19 -0.26 -26.65 -7.45
CA CYS A 19 -0.15 -25.21 -7.47
C CYS A 19 1.22 -24.78 -6.94
N GLY A 20 1.98 -24.01 -7.73
CA GLY A 20 3.30 -23.51 -7.35
C GLY A 20 3.31 -22.51 -6.19
N ARG A 21 2.13 -21.97 -5.80
CA ARG A 21 2.00 -21.00 -4.70
C ARG A 21 1.53 -21.63 -3.39
N CYS A 22 0.53 -22.51 -3.44
CA CYS A 22 -0.12 -23.04 -2.23
C CYS A 22 -0.12 -24.57 -2.10
N GLY A 23 0.50 -25.29 -3.04
CA GLY A 23 0.63 -26.75 -3.01
C GLY A 23 -0.65 -27.53 -3.32
N TYR A 24 -1.73 -26.86 -3.71
CA TYR A 24 -2.99 -27.51 -4.08
C TYR A 24 -2.79 -28.52 -5.23
N GLN A 25 -3.18 -29.77 -5.04
CA GLN A 25 -3.08 -30.81 -6.08
C GLN A 25 -4.27 -30.71 -7.04
N PHE A 26 -4.00 -30.61 -8.34
CA PHE A 26 -5.03 -30.60 -9.36
C PHE A 26 -5.56 -32.03 -9.60
N PRO A 27 -6.87 -32.20 -9.87
CA PRO A 27 -7.41 -33.50 -10.25
C PRO A 27 -6.71 -34.04 -11.52
N PRO A 28 -6.40 -35.35 -11.59
CA PRO A 28 -5.83 -35.94 -12.79
C PRO A 28 -6.79 -35.76 -13.98
N MET A 29 -6.25 -35.32 -15.13
CA MET A 29 -7.01 -34.83 -16.29
C MET A 29 -7.78 -35.92 -17.08
N ASN A 30 -7.94 -37.13 -16.54
CA ASN A 30 -8.57 -38.27 -17.21
C ASN A 30 -9.96 -38.63 -16.65
N GLN A 31 -10.82 -37.65 -16.40
CA GLN A 31 -12.25 -37.89 -16.20
C GLN A 31 -13.08 -36.91 -17.03
N PRO A 32 -13.93 -37.39 -17.95
CA PRO A 32 -14.91 -36.53 -18.62
C PRO A 32 -15.88 -35.93 -17.59
N PRO A 33 -16.41 -34.71 -17.84
CA PRO A 33 -17.18 -33.97 -16.85
C PRO A 33 -18.51 -34.67 -16.53
N THR A 34 -18.71 -34.99 -15.26
CA THR A 34 -20.01 -35.38 -14.71
C THR A 34 -20.90 -34.12 -14.58
N MET A 35 -22.01 -34.10 -15.32
CA MET A 35 -23.09 -33.13 -15.11
C MET A 35 -23.74 -33.32 -13.72
N PRO A 36 -24.28 -32.26 -13.08
CA PRO A 36 -25.05 -32.39 -11.86
C PRO A 36 -26.41 -33.04 -12.16
N GLN A 37 -26.65 -34.24 -11.64
CA GLN A 37 -27.94 -34.94 -11.73
C GLN A 37 -28.69 -34.83 -10.40
N GLU A 38 -29.92 -34.33 -10.47
CA GLU A 38 -30.92 -34.28 -9.40
C GLU A 38 -31.17 -35.69 -8.83
N GLN A 39 -31.20 -35.81 -7.50
CA GLN A 39 -31.59 -37.04 -6.81
C GLN A 39 -33.11 -37.10 -6.59
N PRO A 40 -33.74 -38.23 -6.93
CA PRO A 40 -34.82 -38.79 -6.13
C PRO A 40 -34.46 -40.17 -5.54
N TYR A 41 -35.27 -40.56 -4.55
CA TYR A 41 -35.09 -41.57 -3.50
C TYR A 41 -35.19 -43.07 -3.92
N GLN A 42 -34.61 -43.96 -3.07
CA GLN A 42 -34.84 -45.42 -2.81
C GLN A 42 -34.21 -46.50 -3.73
N PRO A 43 -34.09 -47.80 -3.33
CA PRO A 43 -33.94 -48.52 -2.03
C PRO A 43 -32.75 -49.56 -2.05
N PRO A 44 -32.54 -50.50 -1.07
CA PRO A 44 -31.24 -51.18 -0.85
C PRO A 44 -31.03 -52.55 -1.56
N TYR A 45 -29.78 -52.79 -2.00
CA TYR A 45 -28.99 -54.04 -2.29
C TYR A 45 -29.58 -55.17 -3.17
N PRO A 46 -28.74 -55.82 -4.05
CA PRO A 46 -27.94 -56.99 -3.63
C PRO A 46 -26.49 -57.05 -4.15
N GLN A 47 -25.63 -57.77 -3.43
CA GLN A 47 -24.24 -58.11 -3.79
C GLN A 47 -24.16 -59.18 -4.89
N GLN A 48 -23.14 -59.13 -5.77
CA GLN A 48 -22.65 -60.26 -6.59
C GLN A 48 -21.20 -60.03 -7.11
N PRO A 49 -20.48 -61.07 -7.59
CA PRO A 49 -19.21 -61.52 -7.01
C PRO A 49 -17.93 -61.17 -7.79
N TYR A 50 -16.79 -61.37 -7.12
CA TYR A 50 -15.43 -61.32 -7.65
C TYR A 50 -15.22 -62.25 -8.85
N SER A 51 -14.58 -61.75 -9.91
CA SER A 51 -13.97 -62.57 -10.96
C SER A 51 -12.51 -62.18 -11.22
N SER A 52 -11.71 -63.24 -11.31
CA SER A 52 -10.27 -63.38 -11.49
C SER A 52 -9.64 -62.63 -12.67
N GLN A 53 -8.41 -62.16 -12.46
CA GLN A 53 -7.53 -61.53 -13.45
C GLN A 53 -6.53 -62.57 -14.02
N PRO A 54 -6.26 -62.61 -15.35
CA PRO A 54 -5.32 -63.55 -15.94
C PRO A 54 -3.86 -63.05 -15.95
N THR A 55 -2.94 -63.99 -15.75
CA THR A 55 -1.47 -63.86 -15.81
C THR A 55 -0.98 -63.93 -17.25
N TYR A 56 -0.18 -62.96 -17.69
CA TYR A 56 0.57 -63.02 -18.96
C TYR A 56 2.07 -63.30 -18.72
N PRO A 57 2.72 -64.09 -19.59
CA PRO A 57 4.12 -64.48 -19.45
C PRO A 57 5.09 -63.40 -19.95
N GLN A 58 6.22 -63.24 -19.23
CA GLN A 58 7.32 -62.37 -19.64
C GLN A 58 8.20 -63.03 -20.71
N GLN A 59 8.55 -62.25 -21.73
CA GLN A 59 9.67 -62.53 -22.64
C GLN A 59 10.96 -61.85 -22.16
N PRO A 60 12.14 -62.44 -22.42
CA PRO A 60 13.42 -61.96 -21.91
C PRO A 60 14.01 -60.81 -22.75
N PHE A 61 14.59 -59.82 -22.07
CA PHE A 61 15.32 -58.71 -22.69
C PHE A 61 16.81 -59.03 -22.87
N PRO A 62 17.49 -58.42 -23.89
CA PRO A 62 18.87 -58.70 -24.23
C PRO A 62 19.89 -57.97 -23.34
N TYR A 63 21.09 -58.56 -23.31
CA TYR A 63 22.29 -58.18 -22.55
C TYR A 63 22.79 -56.76 -22.88
N GLN A 64 22.98 -55.92 -21.85
CA GLN A 64 23.70 -54.63 -21.93
C GLN A 64 25.10 -54.75 -21.32
N PRO A 65 26.14 -54.14 -21.93
CA PRO A 65 27.52 -54.20 -21.44
C PRO A 65 27.75 -53.33 -20.18
N PRO A 66 28.82 -53.59 -19.41
CA PRO A 66 29.03 -52.96 -18.11
C PRO A 66 29.42 -51.48 -18.25
N TYR A 67 28.72 -50.61 -17.52
CA TYR A 67 29.11 -49.22 -17.35
C TYR A 67 30.32 -49.10 -16.40
N PRO A 68 31.23 -48.12 -16.62
CA PRO A 68 32.37 -47.86 -15.75
C PRO A 68 31.92 -47.46 -14.33
N GLN A 69 32.67 -47.94 -13.33
CA GLN A 69 32.40 -47.73 -11.92
C GLN A 69 32.40 -46.24 -11.56
N GLN A 70 31.29 -45.78 -11.01
CA GLN A 70 31.10 -44.43 -10.50
C GLN A 70 31.85 -44.27 -9.17
N PRO A 71 32.60 -43.16 -8.95
CA PRO A 71 33.38 -42.98 -7.73
C PRO A 71 32.47 -42.91 -6.50
N SER A 72 32.89 -43.59 -5.44
CA SER A 72 32.13 -43.73 -4.19
C SER A 72 31.74 -42.36 -3.61
N LYS A 73 30.43 -42.13 -3.44
CA LYS A 73 29.90 -40.94 -2.76
C LYS A 73 30.50 -40.84 -1.35
N LYS A 74 31.33 -39.83 -1.12
CA LYS A 74 31.85 -39.48 0.21
C LYS A 74 30.67 -39.11 1.10
N LYS A 75 30.40 -39.92 2.12
CA LYS A 75 29.36 -39.65 3.13
C LYS A 75 29.78 -38.40 3.93
N PHE A 76 29.12 -37.28 3.68
CA PHE A 76 29.27 -36.09 4.51
C PHE A 76 28.72 -36.39 5.92
N SER A 77 29.52 -36.06 6.93
CA SER A 77 29.15 -36.23 8.33
C SER A 77 27.90 -35.40 8.64
N THR A 78 26.84 -36.06 9.13
CA THR A 78 25.57 -35.42 9.51
C THR A 78 25.76 -34.24 10.47
N LYS A 79 26.84 -34.22 11.26
CA LYS A 79 27.21 -33.10 12.14
C LYS A 79 27.60 -31.83 11.37
N ALA A 80 28.20 -31.97 10.18
CA ALA A 80 28.51 -30.84 9.31
C ALA A 80 27.26 -30.25 8.66
N ILE A 81 26.27 -31.10 8.32
CA ILE A 81 24.99 -30.65 7.77
C ILE A 81 24.19 -29.88 8.83
N ILE A 82 24.15 -30.38 10.07
CA ILE A 82 23.49 -29.69 11.19
C ILE A 82 24.15 -28.34 11.49
N GLY A 83 25.48 -28.28 11.46
CA GLY A 83 26.23 -27.03 11.66
C GLY A 83 25.92 -25.97 10.60
N VAL A 84 25.89 -26.37 9.32
CA VAL A 84 25.52 -25.46 8.22
C VAL A 84 24.06 -25.03 8.31
N ALA A 85 23.14 -25.95 8.63
CA ALA A 85 21.73 -25.63 8.79
C ALA A 85 21.48 -24.64 9.93
N LEU A 86 22.17 -24.79 11.07
CA LEU A 86 22.12 -23.84 12.18
C LEU A 86 22.69 -22.48 11.78
N ALA A 87 23.82 -22.42 11.07
CA ALA A 87 24.39 -21.17 10.61
C ALA A 87 23.46 -20.42 9.64
N VAL A 88 22.85 -21.13 8.68
CA VAL A 88 21.86 -20.55 7.76
C VAL A 88 20.61 -20.09 8.49
N ALA A 89 20.12 -20.85 9.48
CA ALA A 89 18.99 -20.44 10.29
C ALA A 89 19.27 -19.16 11.10
N VAL A 90 20.46 -19.05 11.70
CA VAL A 90 20.87 -17.83 12.42
C VAL A 90 20.97 -16.64 11.48
N VAL A 91 21.59 -16.81 10.29
CA VAL A 91 21.66 -15.74 9.28
C VAL A 91 20.25 -15.34 8.82
N LEU A 92 19.36 -16.29 8.56
CA LEU A 92 17.97 -16.02 8.20
C LEU A 92 17.22 -15.26 9.31
N VAL A 93 17.40 -15.62 10.58
CA VAL A 93 16.81 -14.89 11.71
C VAL A 93 17.37 -13.47 11.80
N VAL A 94 18.68 -13.29 11.60
CA VAL A 94 19.30 -11.96 11.59
C VAL A 94 18.73 -11.10 10.46
N PHE A 95 18.59 -11.65 9.24
CA PHE A 95 18.06 -10.90 8.10
C PHE A 95 16.56 -10.65 8.13
N LEU A 96 15.75 -11.61 8.60
CA LEU A 96 14.29 -11.51 8.57
C LEU A 96 13.69 -10.89 9.84
N VAL A 97 14.38 -10.95 10.97
CA VAL A 97 13.84 -10.49 12.26
C VAL A 97 14.67 -9.34 12.82
N VAL A 98 16.00 -9.50 12.90
CA VAL A 98 16.86 -8.51 13.55
C VAL A 98 17.05 -7.27 12.68
N LEU A 99 17.33 -7.43 11.38
CA LEU A 99 17.55 -6.31 10.45
C LEU A 99 16.35 -5.34 10.33
N PRO A 100 15.09 -5.80 10.21
CA PRO A 100 13.93 -4.91 10.27
C PRO A 100 13.78 -4.21 11.62
N MET A 101 14.13 -4.87 12.73
CA MET A 101 14.11 -4.27 14.08
C MET A 101 15.22 -3.24 14.30
N LEU A 102 16.29 -3.29 13.50
CA LEU A 102 17.40 -2.34 13.53
C LEU A 102 17.15 -1.10 12.67
N GLN A 103 16.05 -1.02 11.92
CA GLN A 103 15.71 0.19 11.19
C GLN A 103 15.28 1.29 12.18
N PRO A 104 15.88 2.49 12.12
CA PRO A 104 15.47 3.60 12.97
C PRO A 104 13.98 3.89 12.72
N LYS A 105 13.18 3.80 13.79
CA LYS A 105 11.78 4.19 13.77
C LYS A 105 11.69 5.69 14.01
N TYR A 106 11.68 6.47 12.93
CA TYR A 106 11.44 7.89 13.01
C TYR A 106 9.97 8.16 13.38
N THR A 107 9.77 9.20 14.19
CA THR A 107 8.49 9.77 14.57
C THR A 107 8.29 11.12 13.89
N LEU A 108 7.09 11.71 13.96
CA LEU A 108 6.87 13.07 13.43
C LEU A 108 7.81 14.11 14.05
N ALA A 109 8.19 13.95 15.33
CA ALA A 109 9.13 14.86 15.99
C ALA A 109 10.54 14.85 15.35
N ASP A 110 10.89 13.81 14.61
CA ASP A 110 12.18 13.69 13.93
C ASP A 110 12.16 14.33 12.52
N ALA A 111 11.00 14.74 12.02
CA ALA A 111 10.80 15.13 10.62
C ALA A 111 11.74 16.28 10.18
N ALA A 112 11.90 17.31 11.02
CA ALA A 112 12.80 18.43 10.74
C ALA A 112 14.27 17.97 10.65
N SER A 113 14.69 17.04 11.52
CA SER A 113 16.06 16.49 11.50
C SER A 113 16.32 15.64 10.25
N VAL A 114 15.31 14.89 9.81
CA VAL A 114 15.41 14.09 8.58
C VAL A 114 15.42 14.98 7.35
N ALA A 115 14.61 16.04 7.32
CA ALA A 115 14.66 17.04 6.26
C ALA A 115 16.03 17.72 6.18
N HIS A 116 16.61 18.10 7.32
CA HIS A 116 17.99 18.60 7.38
C HIS A 116 18.99 17.60 6.81
N SER A 117 18.88 16.32 7.19
CA SER A 117 19.77 15.27 6.68
C SER A 117 19.65 15.06 5.17
N TYR A 118 18.47 15.27 4.58
CA TYR A 118 18.23 15.03 3.15
C TYR A 118 18.49 16.24 2.27
N TYR A 119 18.23 17.44 2.78
CA TYR A 119 18.19 18.66 1.97
C TYR A 119 19.19 19.73 2.45
N GLY A 120 19.87 19.53 3.59
CA GLY A 120 20.66 20.57 4.23
C GLY A 120 19.75 21.63 4.85
N GLY A 121 20.23 22.88 4.97
CA GLY A 121 19.43 24.00 5.48
C GLY A 121 19.09 23.89 6.98
N ASN A 122 18.26 24.81 7.48
CA ASN A 122 17.82 24.80 8.88
C ASN A 122 16.31 24.57 8.92
N TRP A 123 15.88 23.39 9.33
CA TRP A 123 14.47 23.01 9.34
C TRP A 123 13.90 23.09 10.75
N ASN A 124 12.69 23.61 10.87
CA ASN A 124 11.98 23.71 12.12
C ASN A 124 10.54 23.22 11.98
N THR A 125 10.07 22.50 12.98
CA THR A 125 8.65 22.22 13.17
C THR A 125 7.90 23.51 13.45
N ASP A 126 6.83 23.75 12.70
CA ASP A 126 5.89 24.78 13.04
C ASP A 126 5.03 24.33 14.23
N SER A 127 5.46 24.73 15.42
CA SER A 127 4.82 24.28 16.65
C SER A 127 3.37 24.75 16.83
N SER A 128 2.92 25.73 16.05
CA SER A 128 1.54 26.23 16.04
C SER A 128 0.66 25.54 15.01
N MET A 129 1.23 25.01 13.94
CA MET A 129 0.49 24.29 12.90
C MET A 129 0.54 22.77 13.06
N SER A 130 1.59 22.24 13.69
CA SER A 130 1.72 20.80 13.95
C SER A 130 0.86 20.37 15.14
N TYR A 131 0.08 19.31 14.98
CA TYR A 131 -0.75 18.75 16.05
C TYR A 131 -1.04 17.26 15.88
N SER A 132 -1.43 16.64 16.99
CA SER A 132 -2.14 15.36 17.01
C SER A 132 -3.54 15.56 17.57
N ALA A 133 -4.54 14.92 16.99
CA ALA A 133 -5.91 15.00 17.44
C ALA A 133 -6.49 13.59 17.63
N SER A 134 -7.13 13.36 18.78
CA SER A 134 -7.81 12.11 19.10
C SER A 134 -9.31 12.35 19.26
N TYR A 135 -10.12 11.53 18.60
CA TYR A 135 -11.57 11.63 18.68
C TYR A 135 -12.05 11.32 20.10
N VAL A 136 -12.89 12.19 20.66
CA VAL A 136 -13.43 12.06 22.03
C VAL A 136 -14.95 11.83 22.06
N GLY A 137 -15.59 11.71 20.89
CA GLY A 137 -17.03 11.51 20.75
C GLY A 137 -17.77 12.76 20.29
N HIS A 138 -19.02 12.60 19.84
CA HIS A 138 -19.92 13.69 19.44
C HIS A 138 -19.35 14.65 18.37
N GLY A 139 -18.46 14.17 17.49
CA GLY A 139 -17.84 15.01 16.46
C GLY A 139 -16.67 15.87 16.98
N GLU A 140 -16.21 15.65 18.22
CA GLU A 140 -15.14 16.41 18.86
C GLU A 140 -13.82 15.65 18.96
N TYR A 141 -12.74 16.42 19.01
CA TYR A 141 -11.37 15.98 19.07
C TYR A 141 -10.63 16.69 20.18
N LYS A 142 -9.86 15.93 20.96
CA LYS A 142 -8.80 16.48 21.80
C LYS A 142 -7.57 16.70 20.92
N VAL A 143 -7.23 17.97 20.68
CA VAL A 143 -6.11 18.41 19.83
C VAL A 143 -4.95 18.82 20.72
N THR A 144 -3.77 18.27 20.49
CA THR A 144 -2.50 18.63 21.16
C THR A 144 -1.53 19.14 20.11
N PHE A 145 -1.21 20.42 20.18
CA PHE A 145 -0.24 21.07 19.30
C PHE A 145 1.18 20.74 19.72
N ALA A 146 2.13 20.82 18.79
CA ALA A 146 3.55 20.57 19.03
C ALA A 146 4.18 21.58 20.02
N ASN A 147 3.58 22.78 20.19
CA ASN A 147 3.95 23.71 21.26
C ASN A 147 3.48 23.25 22.67
N GLY A 148 2.83 22.10 22.79
CA GLY A 148 2.33 21.53 24.04
C GLY A 148 0.93 22.01 24.45
N THR A 149 0.35 23.00 23.76
CA THR A 149 -1.01 23.45 24.06
C THR A 149 -2.03 22.38 23.65
N THR A 150 -3.11 22.28 24.43
CA THR A 150 -4.19 21.32 24.19
C THR A 150 -5.52 22.05 24.17
N THR A 151 -6.39 21.69 23.23
CA THR A 151 -7.75 22.22 23.11
C THR A 151 -8.72 21.15 22.63
N THR A 152 -10.01 21.45 22.68
CA THR A 152 -11.05 20.62 22.05
C THR A 152 -11.54 21.33 20.81
N MET A 153 -11.59 20.61 19.68
CA MET A 153 -12.12 21.11 18.42
C MET A 153 -13.17 20.16 17.88
N ASN A 154 -14.26 20.68 17.33
CA ASN A 154 -15.12 19.87 16.49
C ASN A 154 -14.46 19.59 15.13
N ILE A 155 -14.99 18.62 14.39
CA ILE A 155 -14.45 18.21 13.09
C ILE A 155 -14.38 19.36 12.07
N TYR A 156 -15.30 20.33 12.13
CA TYR A 156 -15.27 21.50 11.23
C TYR A 156 -14.14 22.46 11.57
N GLN A 157 -13.90 22.70 12.87
CA GLN A 157 -12.77 23.50 13.34
C GLN A 157 -11.44 22.85 12.98
N LEU A 158 -11.35 21.51 13.12
CA LEU A 158 -10.15 20.76 12.73
C LEU A 158 -9.89 20.86 11.22
N ASN A 159 -10.93 20.71 10.39
CA ASN A 159 -10.86 20.92 8.94
C ASN A 159 -10.41 22.33 8.58
N ASN A 160 -10.98 23.34 9.24
CA ASN A 160 -10.66 24.74 9.00
C ASN A 160 -9.24 25.09 9.40
N CYS A 161 -8.72 24.47 10.47
CA CYS A 161 -7.32 24.63 10.86
C CYS A 161 -6.42 24.14 9.72
N PHE A 162 -6.57 22.90 9.28
CA PHE A 162 -5.79 22.35 8.16
C PHE A 162 -5.92 23.17 6.87
N SER A 163 -7.14 23.58 6.48
CA SER A 163 -7.36 24.31 5.24
C SER A 163 -6.79 25.72 5.27
N THR A 164 -6.89 26.41 6.41
CA THR A 164 -6.30 27.74 6.61
C THR A 164 -4.78 27.66 6.55
N GLU A 165 -4.18 26.63 7.15
CA GLU A 165 -2.72 26.46 7.10
C GLU A 165 -2.22 26.15 5.71
N LEU A 166 -2.89 25.24 4.99
CA LEU A 166 -2.51 24.96 3.61
C LEU A 166 -2.60 26.23 2.77
N SER A 167 -3.62 27.06 3.01
CA SER A 167 -3.78 28.39 2.39
C SER A 167 -2.61 29.33 2.68
N ILE A 168 -2.21 29.45 3.95
CA ILE A 168 -1.08 30.29 4.37
C ILE A 168 0.22 29.83 3.69
N LEU A 169 0.49 28.53 3.70
CA LEU A 169 1.73 27.96 3.15
C LEU A 169 1.80 28.05 1.62
N THR A 170 0.67 27.91 0.94
CA THR A 170 0.63 27.90 -0.53
C THR A 170 0.31 29.26 -1.14
N GLY A 171 -0.08 30.26 -0.33
CA GLY A 171 -0.58 31.55 -0.81
C GLY A 171 -1.92 31.44 -1.54
N VAL A 172 -2.64 30.35 -1.29
CA VAL A 172 -3.92 30.02 -1.89
C VAL A 172 -5.03 30.44 -0.96
N ALA A 173 -6.14 30.97 -1.47
CA ALA A 173 -7.29 31.24 -0.59
C ALA A 173 -7.74 29.93 0.09
N PRO A 174 -8.12 29.95 1.38
CA PRO A 174 -8.55 28.74 2.06
C PRO A 174 -9.71 28.14 1.28
N ILE A 175 -9.56 26.87 0.89
CA ILE A 175 -10.60 26.20 0.10
C ILE A 175 -11.83 26.13 1.00
N GLN A 176 -12.86 26.89 0.64
CA GLN A 176 -14.17 26.87 1.29
C GLN A 176 -14.89 25.57 0.88
N TYR A 177 -14.32 24.42 1.24
CA TYR A 177 -14.94 23.14 1.02
C TYR A 177 -16.06 22.98 2.06
N THR A 178 -17.30 23.11 1.60
CA THR A 178 -18.46 22.39 2.16
C THR A 178 -18.36 20.93 1.71
N GLY A 179 -17.25 20.21 1.81
CA GLY A 179 -16.84 19.56 3.04
C GLY A 179 -15.39 19.17 3.05
N GLY A 180 -14.80 19.32 4.23
CA GLY A 180 -13.36 19.45 4.40
C GLY A 180 -12.54 18.20 4.05
N PHE A 181 -11.22 18.33 4.18
CA PHE A 181 -10.26 17.26 3.90
C PHE A 181 -10.48 16.00 4.74
N PHE A 182 -10.99 16.13 5.96
CA PHE A 182 -11.34 15.00 6.84
C PHE A 182 -12.73 14.41 6.52
N TYR A 183 -13.51 15.06 5.65
CA TYR A 183 -14.89 14.73 5.36
C TYR A 183 -15.25 15.19 3.95
N PRO A 184 -14.98 14.40 2.89
CA PRO A 184 -15.52 14.72 1.59
C PRO A 184 -17.05 14.74 1.74
N GLU A 185 -17.65 15.93 1.66
CA GLU A 185 -19.10 16.09 1.55
C GLU A 185 -19.51 15.57 0.16
N TYR A 186 -19.48 14.24 0.02
CA TYR A 186 -20.42 13.60 -0.87
C TYR A 186 -21.78 13.85 -0.23
N SER A 187 -22.51 14.75 -0.86
CA SER A 187 -23.88 15.15 -0.56
C SER A 187 -24.68 13.99 0.05
N ASN A 188 -25.10 14.20 1.30
CA ASN A 188 -25.94 13.33 2.12
C ASN A 188 -25.25 12.06 2.68
N SER A 189 -24.83 12.16 3.94
CA SER A 189 -24.92 11.06 4.93
C SER A 189 -23.93 9.89 4.86
N LEU A 190 -22.89 9.93 4.02
CA LEU A 190 -22.08 8.74 3.74
C LEU A 190 -20.77 8.56 4.55
N ILE A 191 -20.47 9.38 5.56
CA ILE A 191 -19.39 9.11 6.53
C ILE A 191 -19.93 9.19 7.96
N PRO A 192 -20.53 8.12 8.52
CA PRO A 192 -21.04 8.13 9.89
C PRO A 192 -19.92 8.23 10.94
N TYR A 193 -18.67 7.97 10.56
CA TYR A 193 -17.57 7.77 11.50
C TYR A 193 -16.37 8.63 11.13
N PRO A 194 -16.11 9.71 11.89
CA PRO A 194 -14.95 10.56 11.64
C PRO A 194 -13.67 9.81 12.07
N PRO A 195 -12.47 10.19 11.58
CA PRO A 195 -11.23 9.49 11.92
C PRO A 195 -11.02 9.48 13.43
N THR A 196 -10.62 8.34 14.00
CA THR A 196 -10.32 8.25 15.44
C THR A 196 -9.06 9.01 15.84
N LYS A 197 -8.12 9.15 14.91
CA LYS A 197 -6.90 9.89 15.13
C LYS A 197 -6.50 10.64 13.87
N VAL A 198 -5.98 11.83 14.08
CA VAL A 198 -5.44 12.71 13.06
C VAL A 198 -4.06 13.17 13.52
N VAL A 199 -3.11 13.23 12.61
CA VAL A 199 -1.82 13.87 12.84
C VAL A 199 -1.52 14.82 11.69
N LEU A 200 -0.97 15.98 12.04
CA LEU A 200 -0.46 16.98 11.10
C LEU A 200 0.89 17.44 11.63
N GLU A 201 1.91 17.40 10.78
CA GLU A 201 3.22 17.97 11.07
C GLU A 201 3.62 18.87 9.90
N VAL A 202 3.88 20.13 10.20
CA VAL A 202 4.39 21.10 9.22
C VAL A 202 5.83 21.40 9.62
N ILE A 203 6.76 21.17 8.70
CA ILE A 203 8.16 21.57 8.87
C ILE A 203 8.54 22.56 7.77
N ASN A 204 9.24 23.62 8.16
CA ASN A 204 9.63 24.72 7.30
C ASN A 204 11.16 24.88 7.30
N GLU A 205 11.73 25.19 6.14
CA GLU A 205 13.12 25.62 6.05
C GLU A 205 13.21 27.12 6.39
N THR A 206 14.17 27.47 7.25
CA THR A 206 14.34 28.81 7.78
C THR A 206 14.79 29.79 6.70
N GLY A 207 14.02 30.87 6.51
CA GLY A 207 14.37 31.92 5.57
C GLY A 207 14.07 31.59 4.10
N THR A 208 13.35 30.51 3.83
CA THR A 208 12.88 30.14 2.49
C THR A 208 11.36 29.95 2.49
N ASN A 209 10.79 29.64 1.33
CA ASN A 209 9.39 29.27 1.15
C ASN A 209 9.21 27.76 0.94
N VAL A 210 10.15 26.97 1.47
CA VAL A 210 10.18 25.51 1.34
C VAL A 210 9.57 24.88 2.58
N SER A 211 8.60 23.98 2.36
CA SER A 211 7.88 23.31 3.44
C SER A 211 7.63 21.84 3.11
N ILE A 212 7.51 21.02 4.15
CA ILE A 212 7.01 19.64 4.05
C ILE A 212 5.85 19.53 5.04
N ILE A 213 4.70 19.05 4.55
CA ILE A 213 3.50 18.80 5.32
C ILE A 213 3.30 17.29 5.37
N LEU A 214 3.24 16.74 6.57
CA LEU A 214 2.99 15.34 6.84
C LEU A 214 1.62 15.22 7.49
N PHE A 215 0.76 14.38 6.93
CA PHE A 215 -0.63 14.30 7.33
C PHE A 215 -1.07 12.85 7.43
N GLY A 216 -1.75 12.50 8.52
CA GLY A 216 -2.19 11.14 8.77
C GLY A 216 -3.60 11.09 9.35
N LEU A 217 -4.38 10.10 8.92
CA LEU A 217 -5.71 9.78 9.40
C LEU A 217 -5.80 8.30 9.73
N TYR A 218 -6.46 7.97 10.84
CA TYR A 218 -6.72 6.58 11.23
C TYR A 218 -8.19 6.37 11.57
N TRP A 219 -8.77 5.30 11.04
CA TRP A 219 -10.10 4.80 11.39
C TRP A 219 -10.02 3.41 12.00
N ASN A 220 -10.70 3.22 13.13
CA ASN A 220 -10.91 1.91 13.76
C ASN A 220 -12.36 1.44 13.71
N TYR A 221 -13.16 1.99 12.80
CA TYR A 221 -14.59 1.68 12.63
C TYR A 221 -14.86 0.77 11.43
N THR A 222 -16.03 0.13 11.45
CA THR A 222 -16.57 -0.64 10.32
C THR A 222 -17.89 -0.01 9.86
N PRO A 223 -18.06 0.39 8.59
CA PRO A 223 -17.09 0.28 7.49
C PRO A 223 -15.90 1.24 7.67
N ASN A 224 -14.73 0.78 7.23
CA ASN A 224 -13.49 1.55 7.30
C ASN A 224 -13.33 2.42 6.05
N TYR A 225 -13.30 3.74 6.23
CA TYR A 225 -13.14 4.70 5.12
C TYR A 225 -11.74 4.70 4.51
N ALA A 226 -10.69 4.44 5.29
CA ALA A 226 -9.35 4.24 4.75
C ALA A 226 -9.34 3.04 3.81
N SER A 227 -9.99 1.92 4.18
CA SER A 227 -10.10 0.76 3.29
C SER A 227 -10.89 1.08 2.02
N LEU A 228 -11.94 1.89 2.09
CA LEU A 228 -12.69 2.31 0.91
C LEU A 228 -11.80 3.14 -0.02
N ALA A 229 -11.11 4.16 0.51
CA ALA A 229 -10.19 4.99 -0.24
C ALA A 229 -9.04 4.16 -0.85
N TYR A 230 -8.45 3.26 -0.07
CA TYR A 230 -7.41 2.32 -0.52
C TYR A 230 -7.90 1.45 -1.69
N ASN A 231 -9.09 0.87 -1.58
CA ASN A 231 -9.65 0.00 -2.62
C ASN A 231 -9.96 0.78 -3.91
N ILE A 232 -10.51 1.99 -3.79
CA ILE A 232 -10.77 2.87 -4.94
C ILE A 232 -9.46 3.24 -5.64
N THR A 233 -8.46 3.71 -4.90
CA THR A 233 -7.15 4.10 -5.45
C THR A 233 -6.45 2.91 -6.10
N THR A 234 -6.45 1.74 -5.45
CA THR A 234 -5.91 0.50 -6.01
C THR A 234 -6.62 0.12 -7.30
N ALA A 235 -7.95 0.26 -7.38
CA ALA A 235 -8.71 -0.02 -8.59
C ALA A 235 -8.33 0.93 -9.73
N PHE A 236 -8.14 2.23 -9.45
CA PHE A 236 -7.65 3.19 -10.44
C PHE A 236 -6.25 2.83 -10.96
N LEU A 237 -5.36 2.40 -10.07
CA LEU A 237 -3.97 2.07 -10.42
C LEU A 237 -3.81 0.73 -11.15
N THR A 238 -4.68 -0.23 -10.91
CA THR A 238 -4.54 -1.58 -11.48
C THR A 238 -5.38 -1.81 -12.74
N ASN A 239 -6.35 -0.94 -13.03
CA ASN A 239 -7.21 -1.05 -14.21
C ASN A 239 -6.59 -0.35 -15.42
N SER A 240 -6.40 -1.09 -16.52
CA SER A 240 -5.78 -0.58 -17.76
C SER A 240 -6.54 0.61 -18.37
N THR A 241 -7.86 0.64 -18.28
CA THR A 241 -8.67 1.75 -18.82
C THR A 241 -8.42 3.04 -18.05
N TYR A 242 -8.28 2.97 -16.72
CA TYR A 242 -7.95 4.15 -15.91
C TYR A 242 -6.49 4.58 -16.08
N GLN A 243 -5.57 3.65 -16.28
CA GLN A 243 -4.18 3.96 -16.61
C GLN A 243 -4.03 4.76 -17.91
N GLU A 244 -4.83 4.44 -18.94
CA GLU A 244 -4.89 5.23 -20.17
C GLU A 244 -5.44 6.65 -19.93
N GLN A 245 -6.46 6.79 -19.08
CA GLN A 245 -7.01 8.10 -18.70
C GLN A 245 -6.00 8.94 -17.91
N ILE A 246 -5.33 8.35 -16.92
CA ILE A 246 -4.26 8.98 -16.14
C ILE A 246 -3.12 9.44 -17.06
N SER A 247 -2.70 8.58 -18.00
CA SER A 247 -1.67 8.90 -18.98
C SER A 247 -2.08 10.04 -19.90
N SER A 248 -3.35 10.04 -20.36
CA SER A 248 -3.91 11.10 -21.21
C SER A 248 -4.01 12.43 -20.47
N MET A 249 -4.43 12.41 -19.20
CA MET A 249 -4.46 13.58 -18.32
C MET A 249 -3.05 14.11 -18.06
N SER A 250 -2.10 13.24 -17.75
CA SER A 250 -0.69 13.61 -17.54
C SER A 250 -0.10 14.27 -18.80
N GLN A 251 -0.33 13.69 -19.98
CA GLN A 251 0.10 14.30 -21.25
C GLN A 251 -0.58 15.65 -21.50
N LEU A 252 -1.88 15.78 -21.24
CA LEU A 252 -2.60 17.04 -21.36
C LEU A 252 -1.99 18.10 -20.43
N PHE A 253 -1.81 17.77 -19.15
CA PHE A 253 -1.25 18.68 -18.14
C PHE A 253 0.20 19.06 -18.44
N SER A 254 1.00 18.15 -19.02
CA SER A 254 2.39 18.42 -19.36
C SER A 254 2.55 19.54 -20.40
N LYS A 255 1.58 19.71 -21.31
CA LYS A 255 1.55 20.83 -22.27
C LYS A 255 1.45 22.19 -21.58
N TYR A 256 0.99 22.20 -20.35
CA TYR A 256 0.81 23.38 -19.53
C TYR A 256 1.84 23.50 -18.41
N GLY A 257 2.91 22.70 -18.47
CA GLY A 257 3.98 22.70 -17.48
C GLY A 257 3.59 22.07 -16.14
N ILE A 258 2.49 21.30 -16.10
CA ILE A 258 2.04 20.53 -14.96
C ILE A 258 2.39 19.06 -15.21
N TYR A 259 3.23 18.49 -14.35
CA TYR A 259 3.51 17.07 -14.38
C TYR A 259 2.76 16.40 -13.25
N PHE A 260 1.78 15.58 -13.62
CA PHE A 260 1.00 14.75 -12.71
C PHE A 260 1.26 13.29 -13.05
N ASN A 261 1.50 12.46 -12.03
CA ASN A 261 1.70 11.02 -12.21
C ASN A 261 1.20 10.26 -10.98
N MET A 262 0.62 9.08 -11.20
CA MET A 262 0.21 8.17 -10.13
C MET A 262 0.88 6.82 -10.31
N TYR A 263 1.47 6.27 -9.25
CA TYR A 263 2.11 4.95 -9.31
C TYR A 263 2.09 4.22 -7.96
N ASN A 264 2.18 2.89 -7.99
CA ASN A 264 2.27 2.04 -6.80
C ASN A 264 3.71 1.55 -6.60
N SER A 265 4.22 1.63 -5.37
CA SER A 265 5.52 1.06 -5.03
C SER A 265 5.63 0.75 -3.53
N GLY A 266 6.13 -0.45 -3.20
CA GLY A 266 6.33 -0.86 -1.81
C GLY A 266 5.05 -0.94 -0.96
N GLY A 267 3.89 -1.11 -1.59
CA GLY A 267 2.58 -1.10 -0.91
C GLY A 267 1.97 0.28 -0.71
N TYR A 268 2.60 1.33 -1.24
CA TYR A 268 2.12 2.70 -1.17
C TYR A 268 1.73 3.21 -2.55
N ASP A 269 0.62 3.93 -2.60
CA ASP A 269 0.19 4.68 -3.78
C ASP A 269 0.74 6.09 -3.71
N TYR A 270 1.47 6.51 -4.74
CA TYR A 270 2.06 7.84 -4.86
C TYR A 270 1.31 8.62 -5.92
N LEU A 271 0.83 9.81 -5.58
CA LEU A 271 0.40 10.83 -6.51
C LEU A 271 1.44 11.93 -6.52
N VAL A 272 2.23 12.09 -7.57
CA VAL A 272 3.17 13.20 -7.72
C VAL A 272 2.56 14.26 -8.60
N MET A 273 2.50 15.49 -8.10
CA MET A 273 2.28 16.68 -8.91
C MET A 273 3.56 17.50 -8.90
N THR A 274 3.80 18.30 -9.93
CA THR A 274 4.80 19.36 -9.92
C THR A 274 4.44 20.32 -11.03
N ILE A 275 4.73 21.60 -10.83
CA ILE A 275 4.49 22.61 -11.86
C ILE A 275 5.73 23.46 -12.04
N ASN A 276 6.03 23.79 -13.29
CA ASN A 276 7.06 24.78 -13.64
C ASN A 276 6.45 26.17 -13.89
N ASN A 277 5.12 26.29 -14.02
CA ASN A 277 4.43 27.54 -14.39
C ASN A 277 3.11 27.73 -13.61
N VAL A 278 3.17 28.55 -12.56
CA VAL A 278 2.06 28.91 -11.66
C VAL A 278 0.89 29.62 -12.34
N THR A 279 1.15 30.38 -13.40
CA THR A 279 0.17 31.29 -14.00
C THR A 279 -0.98 30.56 -14.70
N PHE A 280 -0.76 29.32 -15.17
CA PHE A 280 -1.76 28.54 -15.90
C PHE A 280 -2.83 27.91 -15.00
N MET A 281 -2.46 27.47 -13.79
CA MET A 281 -3.43 26.95 -12.81
C MET A 281 -4.45 28.02 -12.44
N GLN A 282 -4.00 29.27 -12.29
CA GLN A 282 -4.88 30.40 -12.01
C GLN A 282 -6.01 30.54 -13.05
N GLN A 283 -5.73 30.33 -14.35
CA GLN A 283 -6.69 30.62 -15.44
C GLN A 283 -7.66 29.48 -15.79
N ASN A 284 -7.31 28.21 -15.53
CA ASN A 284 -8.20 27.07 -15.84
C ASN A 284 -8.95 26.54 -14.61
N ILE A 285 -8.61 27.05 -13.43
CA ILE A 285 -9.30 26.79 -12.15
C ILE A 285 -10.35 27.88 -11.87
N ASP A 286 -10.47 28.92 -12.71
CA ASP A 286 -11.60 29.85 -12.63
C ASP A 286 -12.96 29.14 -12.88
N ALA A 287 -12.96 27.94 -13.47
CA ALA A 287 -14.12 27.05 -13.57
C ALA A 287 -14.33 26.14 -12.32
N TYR A 288 -13.34 26.03 -11.44
CA TYR A 288 -13.31 25.19 -10.23
C TYR A 288 -12.58 25.93 -9.09
N THR A 289 -13.09 27.10 -8.71
CA THR A 289 -12.68 28.00 -7.62
C THR A 289 -11.40 27.69 -6.82
N GLY A 290 -10.36 28.50 -7.05
CA GLY A 290 -9.60 29.12 -5.95
C GLY A 290 -8.23 28.57 -5.57
N LEU A 291 -7.58 27.72 -6.37
CA LEU A 291 -6.32 27.08 -5.99
C LEU A 291 -5.09 27.51 -6.80
N ASN A 292 -4.13 28.20 -6.16
CA ASN A 292 -2.80 28.55 -6.69
C ASN A 292 -1.75 27.49 -6.30
N TRP A 293 -1.74 26.38 -7.03
CA TRP A 293 -0.90 25.21 -6.77
C TRP A 293 0.57 25.45 -7.11
N THR A 294 1.30 26.24 -6.32
CA THR A 294 2.72 26.53 -6.56
C THR A 294 3.58 25.33 -6.12
N ALA A 295 3.77 24.38 -7.03
CA ALA A 295 4.61 23.18 -6.89
C ALA A 295 4.27 22.29 -5.68
N MET A 296 3.20 21.50 -5.81
CA MET A 296 2.86 20.48 -4.82
C MET A 296 3.51 19.15 -5.12
N GLY A 297 4.43 18.73 -4.26
CA GLY A 297 4.96 17.39 -4.20
C GLY A 297 3.94 16.34 -3.79
N GLY A 298 4.37 15.09 -3.92
CA GLY A 298 3.45 13.99 -4.09
C GLY A 298 2.84 13.42 -2.81
N MET A 299 1.52 13.22 -2.82
CA MET A 299 0.81 12.44 -1.82
C MET A 299 1.28 10.99 -1.87
N ALA A 300 1.41 10.34 -0.73
CA ALA A 300 1.71 8.94 -0.75
C ALA A 300 1.06 8.22 0.43
N GLY A 301 0.60 6.99 0.22
CA GLY A 301 0.33 6.02 1.26
C GLY A 301 -1.11 5.90 1.78
N LEU A 302 -1.73 4.81 1.38
CA LEU A 302 -3.00 4.35 1.91
C LEU A 302 -2.79 2.95 2.49
N SER A 303 -3.41 2.67 3.63
CA SER A 303 -3.51 1.34 4.24
C SER A 303 -5.01 1.01 4.40
N GLN A 304 -5.33 -0.21 4.85
CA GLN A 304 -6.73 -0.57 5.14
C GLN A 304 -7.34 0.28 6.26
N ASN A 305 -6.53 0.82 7.18
CA ASN A 305 -7.01 1.59 8.32
C ASN A 305 -6.48 3.02 8.38
N ASP A 306 -5.43 3.30 7.62
CA ASP A 306 -4.70 4.57 7.68
C ASP A 306 -4.69 5.25 6.32
N ILE A 307 -4.74 6.57 6.33
CA ILE A 307 -4.38 7.41 5.20
C ILE A 307 -3.20 8.23 5.65
N ALA A 308 -2.05 8.08 5.01
CA ALA A 308 -0.91 8.96 5.15
C ALA A 308 -0.82 9.83 3.89
N VAL A 309 -0.31 11.04 4.05
CA VAL A 309 -0.06 11.97 2.95
C VAL A 309 1.20 12.76 3.30
N VAL A 310 2.08 12.92 2.32
CA VAL A 310 3.19 13.86 2.37
C VAL A 310 2.92 14.89 1.28
N ILE A 311 3.09 16.17 1.58
CA ILE A 311 3.05 17.25 0.59
C ILE A 311 4.35 18.00 0.75
N THR A 312 5.06 18.22 -0.35
CA THR A 312 6.25 19.08 -0.33
C THR A 312 5.97 20.34 -1.14
N ILE A 313 6.42 21.49 -0.65
CA ILE A 313 6.21 22.79 -1.27
C ILE A 313 7.59 23.34 -1.64
N ASN A 314 7.78 23.73 -2.90
CA ASN A 314 9.06 24.20 -3.44
C ASN A 314 10.24 23.23 -3.21
N LEU A 315 9.94 21.93 -3.15
CA LEU A 315 10.91 20.86 -2.93
C LEU A 315 10.58 19.66 -3.82
N ALA A 316 11.62 19.05 -4.40
CA ALA A 316 11.51 17.86 -5.24
C ALA A 316 12.15 16.64 -4.55
N PRO A 317 11.41 15.94 -3.66
CA PRO A 317 11.95 14.78 -2.96
C PRO A 317 12.10 13.57 -3.88
N THR A 318 13.08 12.72 -3.62
CA THR A 318 13.16 11.38 -4.21
C THR A 318 12.10 10.46 -3.58
N GLN A 319 11.78 9.36 -4.26
CA GLN A 319 10.81 8.38 -3.76
C GLN A 319 11.21 7.79 -2.40
N SER A 320 12.50 7.50 -2.20
CA SER A 320 13.00 6.98 -0.92
C SER A 320 12.85 7.99 0.22
N GLN A 321 12.98 9.28 -0.08
CA GLN A 321 12.79 10.35 0.91
C GLN A 321 11.31 10.46 1.28
N LEU A 322 10.40 10.48 0.29
CA LEU A 322 8.95 10.44 0.53
C LEU A 322 8.55 9.24 1.39
N HIS A 323 9.04 8.04 1.06
CA HIS A 323 8.76 6.84 1.82
C HIS A 323 9.19 6.95 3.30
N THR A 324 10.32 7.59 3.58
CA THR A 324 10.79 7.80 4.95
C THR A 324 9.83 8.71 5.71
N PHE A 325 9.41 9.84 5.12
CA PHE A 325 8.42 10.73 5.72
C PHE A 325 7.05 10.06 5.94
N LEU A 326 6.61 9.21 5.01
CA LEU A 326 5.40 8.42 5.18
C LEU A 326 5.45 7.46 6.36
N SER A 327 6.59 6.78 6.51
CA SER A 327 6.77 5.86 7.63
C SER A 327 6.62 6.59 8.97
N MET A 328 7.05 7.85 9.07
CA MET A 328 6.87 8.68 10.27
C MET A 328 5.40 8.95 10.57
N VAL A 329 4.62 9.30 9.54
CA VAL A 329 3.18 9.52 9.66
C VAL A 329 2.51 8.26 10.17
N ILE A 330 2.78 7.12 9.54
CA ILE A 330 2.16 5.83 9.86
C ILE A 330 2.54 5.37 11.26
N ASN A 331 3.80 5.52 11.66
CA ASN A 331 4.26 5.20 13.03
C ASN A 331 3.60 6.10 14.09
N SER A 332 3.06 7.25 13.67
CA SER A 332 2.43 8.22 14.56
C SER A 332 0.91 8.12 14.62
N LEU A 333 0.28 7.27 13.78
CA LEU A 333 -1.14 6.91 13.82
C LEU A 333 -1.37 5.74 14.79
#